data_AF-A0A1Z9EE92-F1
#
_entry.id   AF-A0A1Z9EE92-F1
#
_cell.length_a   1.000
_cell.length_b   1.000
_cell.length_c   1.000
_cell.angle_alpha   90.00
_cell.angle_beta   90.00
_cell.angle_gamma   90.00
#
_symmetry.space_group_name_H-M   'P 1'
#
loop_
_entity.id
_entity.type
_entity.pdbx_description
1 polymer ?
#
loop_
_entity_poly.entity_id
_entity_poly.type
_entity_poly.pdbx_seq_one_letter_code
_entity_poly.pdbx_strand_id
1 'polypeptide(L)' 'DKGFAIKGWTKVRFENEGIIINGKSAIAMGNYFFMTPKGDEVKVEFSFGYIVDSDSSLRINLHHSSIPASFE' A
#
# COMPACT_ATOMS: atom_id res chain seq x y z
N ASP A 1 -11.54 -8.61 16.87
CA ASP A 1 -11.25 -7.79 15.68
C ASP A 1 -11.55 -8.63 14.43
N LYS A 2 -12.16 -8.04 13.39
CA LYS A 2 -12.40 -8.69 12.09
C LYS A 2 -11.35 -8.31 11.03
N GLY A 3 -10.33 -7.51 11.37
CA GLY A 3 -9.09 -7.28 10.62
C GLY A 3 -9.24 -6.79 9.18
N PHE A 4 -8.62 -5.68 8.81
CA PHE A 4 -8.71 -5.16 7.44
C PHE A 4 -8.27 -6.20 6.38
N ALA A 5 -7.21 -6.96 6.66
CA ALA A 5 -6.63 -7.93 5.72
C ALA A 5 -7.53 -9.13 5.40
N ILE A 6 -8.48 -9.48 6.28
CA ILE A 6 -9.30 -10.71 6.17
C ILE A 6 -10.75 -10.43 5.73
N LYS A 7 -11.01 -9.27 5.13
CA LYS A 7 -12.35 -8.85 4.63
C LYS A 7 -12.80 -9.53 3.33
N GLY A 8 -12.03 -10.47 2.78
CA GLY A 8 -12.38 -11.20 1.56
C GLY A 8 -12.29 -10.34 0.30
N TRP A 9 -11.28 -9.48 0.20
CA TRP A 9 -11.02 -8.65 -0.97
C TRP A 9 -10.87 -9.51 -2.23
N THR A 10 -11.58 -9.17 -3.29
CA THR A 10 -11.60 -9.97 -4.53
C THR A 10 -10.61 -9.47 -5.57
N LYS A 11 -10.26 -8.18 -5.51
CA LYS A 11 -9.27 -7.51 -6.38
C LYS A 11 -8.59 -6.38 -5.63
N VAL A 12 -7.36 -6.06 -6.04
CA VAL A 12 -6.65 -4.86 -5.62
C VAL A 12 -6.06 -4.21 -6.88
N ARG A 13 -6.18 -2.89 -6.98
CA ARG A 13 -5.47 -2.09 -7.99
C ARG A 13 -4.72 -0.96 -7.31
N PHE A 14 -3.58 -0.59 -7.87
CA PHE A 14 -2.70 0.45 -7.35
C PHE A 14 -2.75 1.67 -8.26
N GLU A 15 -2.83 2.85 -7.65
CA GLU A 15 -2.60 4.15 -8.27
C GLU A 15 -1.42 4.78 -7.56
N ASN A 16 -0.26 4.73 -8.21
CA ASN A 16 0.97 5.29 -7.67
C ASN A 16 0.98 6.81 -7.89
N GLU A 17 1.15 7.57 -6.82
CA GLU A 17 1.27 9.03 -6.87
C GLU A 17 2.73 9.41 -7.17
N GLY A 18 3.68 8.73 -6.54
CA GLY A 18 5.09 9.07 -6.70
C GLY A 18 6.05 8.10 -6.05
N ILE A 19 7.29 8.15 -6.54
CA ILE A 19 8.41 7.36 -6.02
C ILE A 19 9.58 8.31 -5.76
N ILE A 20 10.13 8.27 -4.57
CA ILE A 20 11.37 8.95 -4.20
C ILE A 20 12.45 7.90 -4.05
N ILE A 21 13.54 8.03 -4.80
CA ILE A 21 14.70 7.13 -4.73
C ILE A 21 15.87 7.92 -4.10
N ASN A 22 16.47 7.37 -3.06
CA ASN A 22 17.62 7.95 -2.37
C ASN A 22 18.71 6.87 -2.13
N GLY A 23 19.67 6.78 -3.05
CA GLY A 23 20.75 5.81 -2.97
C GLY A 23 20.23 4.37 -2.98
N LYS A 24 20.38 3.66 -1.86
CA LYS A 24 19.94 2.26 -1.67
C LYS A 24 18.55 2.13 -1.05
N SER A 25 17.81 3.23 -0.89
CA SER A 25 16.43 3.21 -0.41
C SER A 25 15.48 3.88 -1.39
N ALA A 26 14.20 3.50 -1.31
CA ALA A 26 13.13 4.16 -2.05
C ALA A 26 11.84 4.19 -1.22
N ILE A 27 11.00 5.18 -1.45
CA ILE A 27 9.65 5.27 -0.89
C ILE A 27 8.69 5.41 -2.07
N ALA A 28 7.71 4.52 -2.15
CA ALA A 28 6.59 4.60 -3.09
C ALA A 28 5.30 4.91 -2.32
N MET A 29 4.53 5.88 -2.79
CA MET A 29 3.31 6.35 -2.14
C MET A 29 2.19 6.49 -3.17
N GLY A 30 0.97 6.32 -2.70
CA GLY A 30 -0.21 6.47 -3.54
C GLY A 30 -1.43 5.89 -2.86
N ASN A 31 -2.39 5.47 -3.69
CA ASN A 31 -3.61 4.85 -3.23
C ASN A 31 -3.71 3.45 -3.82
N TYR A 32 -4.23 2.50 -3.05
CA TYR A 32 -4.77 1.29 -3.64
C TYR A 32 -6.29 1.24 -3.39
N PHE A 33 -6.97 0.51 -4.25
CA PHE A 33 -8.41 0.32 -4.20
C PHE A 33 -8.70 -1.16 -4.09
N PHE A 34 -9.33 -1.53 -2.99
CA PHE A 34 -9.72 -2.92 -2.72
C PHE A 34 -11.18 -3.14 -3.10
N MET A 35 -11.42 -4.16 -3.92
CA MET A 35 -12.75 -4.57 -4.34
C MET A 35 -13.37 -5.48 -3.29
N THR A 36 -14.52 -5.08 -2.75
CA THR A 36 -15.33 -5.92 -1.86
C THR A 36 -15.98 -7.08 -2.64
N PRO A 37 -16.45 -8.14 -1.97
CA PRO A 37 -17.29 -9.16 -2.61
C PRO A 37 -18.57 -8.64 -3.27
N LYS A 38 -19.04 -7.44 -2.90
CA LYS A 38 -20.25 -6.80 -3.44
C LYS A 38 -19.98 -5.96 -4.70
N GLY A 39 -18.72 -5.75 -5.07
CA GLY A 39 -18.35 -4.94 -6.23
C GLY A 39 -18.04 -3.47 -5.91
N ASP A 40 -18.06 -3.07 -4.63
CA ASP A 40 -17.66 -1.73 -4.21
C ASP A 40 -16.14 -1.63 -4.01
N GLU A 41 -15.56 -0.47 -4.31
CA GLU A 41 -14.15 -0.18 -4.06
C GLU A 41 -13.94 0.61 -2.75
N VAL A 42 -12.94 0.19 -1.97
CA VAL A 42 -12.46 0.92 -0.79
C VAL A 42 -11.11 1.52 -1.10
N LYS A 43 -11.04 2.86 -1.09
CA LYS A 43 -9.79 3.62 -1.23
C LYS A 43 -9.00 3.60 0.07
N VAL A 44 -7.70 3.36 -0.04
CA VAL A 44 -6.76 3.35 1.08
C VAL A 44 -5.43 3.91 0.59
N GLU A 45 -4.77 4.70 1.42
CA GLU A 45 -3.45 5.27 1.16
C GLU A 45 -2.38 4.25 1.53
N PHE A 46 -1.33 4.17 0.72
CA PHE A 46 -0.19 3.30 0.99
C PHE A 46 1.13 4.06 1.06
N SER A 47 2.06 3.53 1.85
CA SER A 47 3.47 3.86 1.78
C SER A 47 4.29 2.59 1.87
N PHE A 48 5.05 2.31 0.83
CA PHE A 48 6.04 1.23 0.81
C PHE A 48 7.44 1.83 0.86
N GLY A 49 8.22 1.41 1.87
CA GLY A 49 9.65 1.66 1.92
C GLY A 49 10.40 0.44 1.40
N TYR A 50 11.39 0.69 0.57
CA TYR A 50 12.29 -0.30 0.03
C TYR A 50 13.73 -0.01 0.41
N ILE A 51 14.50 -1.06 0.66
CA ILE A 51 15.96 -1.02 0.80
C ILE A 51 16.59 -2.10 -0.06
N VAL A 52 17.83 -1.91 -0.49
CA VAL A 52 18.66 -2.96 -1.08
C VAL A 52 19.49 -3.61 0.02
N ASP A 53 19.38 -4.93 0.18
CA ASP A 53 20.13 -5.69 1.18
C ASP A 53 21.60 -5.96 0.76
N SER A 54 22.34 -6.72 1.59
CA SER A 54 23.73 -7.11 1.31
C SER A 54 23.89 -7.95 0.05
N ASP A 55 22.84 -8.68 -0.34
CA ASP A 55 22.83 -9.59 -1.48
C ASP A 55 22.33 -8.86 -2.75
N SER A 56 22.27 -7.53 -2.70
CA SER A 56 21.75 -6.66 -3.76
C SER A 56 20.28 -6.92 -4.12
N SER A 57 19.51 -7.50 -3.20
CA SER A 57 18.08 -7.78 -3.36
C SER A 57 17.23 -6.65 -2.78
N LEU A 58 16.16 -6.27 -3.50
CA LEU A 58 15.19 -5.28 -3.02
C LEU A 58 14.29 -5.89 -1.94
N ARG A 59 14.18 -5.22 -0.78
CA ARG A 59 13.37 -5.65 0.37
C ARG A 59 12.40 -4.55 0.77
N ILE A 60 11.20 -4.94 1.21
CA ILE A 60 10.26 -4.03 1.85
C ILE A 60 10.68 -3.88 3.31
N ASN A 61 11.01 -2.66 3.75
CA ASN A 61 11.31 -2.36 5.15
C ASN A 61 10.23 -1.49 5.83
N LEU A 62 9.25 -1.00 5.05
CA LEU A 62 8.06 -0.31 5.54
C LEU A 62 6.86 -0.73 4.68
N HIS A 63 5.77 -1.10 5.33
CA HIS A 63 4.46 -1.24 4.71
C HIS A 63 3.45 -0.57 5.64
N HIS A 64 3.06 0.65 5.28
CA HIS A 64 2.03 1.40 5.98
C HIS A 64 0.80 1.56 5.11
N SER A 65 -0.37 1.54 5.75
CA SER A 65 -1.65 1.65 5.07
C SER A 65 -2.68 2.31 5.96
N SER A 66 -3.39 3.30 5.43
CA SER A 66 -4.39 4.08 6.15
C SER A 66 -5.65 4.27 5.32
N ILE A 67 -6.80 4.01 5.93
CA ILE A 67 -8.08 4.45 5.35
C ILE A 67 -8.14 5.97 5.55
N PRO A 68 -8.44 6.78 4.51
CA PRO A 68 -8.58 8.21 4.65
C PRO A 68 -9.58 8.57 5.74
N ALA A 69 -9.24 9.56 6.56
CA ALA A 69 -10.18 10.09 7.54
C ALA A 69 -11.37 10.75 6.80
N SER A 70 -12.59 10.39 7.19
CA SER A 70 -13.77 11.15 6.83
C SER A 70 -13.99 12.25 7.87
N PHE A 71 -14.18 13.48 7.42
CA PHE A 71 -14.82 14.50 8.26
C PHE A 71 -16.33 14.32 8.10
N GLU A 72 -17.02 13.97 9.18
CA GLU A 72 -18.48 14.16 9.30
C GLU A 72 -18.79 15.61 9.70
#